data_AF-N4WUK8-F1
#
_entry.id   AF-N4WUK8-F1
#
_cell.length_a   1.000
_cell.length_b   1.000
_cell.length_c   1.000
_cell.angle_alpha   90.00
_cell.angle_beta   90.00
_cell.angle_gamma   90.00
#
_symmetry.space_group_name_H-M   'P 1'
#
loop_
_entity.id
_entity.type
_entity.pdbx_description
1 polymer ?
#
loop_
_entity_poly.entity_id
_entity_poly.type
_entity_poly.pdbx_seq_one_letter_code
_entity_poly.pdbx_strand_id
1 'polypeptide(L)'
;MHYRVVATILLLAAKSANAHSFVEQLTNIASDGSYVSCFGYPRAFVDKSADAKFDQEANKWLLPPAGGPPFINETHLLCHPSQQVPNQAGSFSRLQTRPGSMIALRYAENGHVTMPGGGLNLVGKPKKGGTVFVFGTKQPRPGETLQNVMHWTRDGKGGDQSGRLLTAQNFDDDRCYQLSDDSIVLGKARRLQTPNPIPGQPGSDHELFCETNVRLPGDITVGQPYTLYWVWQWPTAPQQEREPLHGKDEYYTSCIDVDVV
;
A
#
# COMPACT_ATOMS: atom_id res chain seq x y z
N MET A 1 -48.59 -40.16 -0.98
CA MET A 1 -47.11 -40.06 -0.88
C MET A 1 -46.69 -38.69 -1.37
N HIS A 2 -46.36 -37.77 -0.46
CA HIS A 2 -45.83 -36.45 -0.81
C HIS A 2 -44.35 -36.42 -0.43
N TYR A 3 -43.47 -36.49 -1.43
CA TYR A 3 -42.05 -36.25 -1.23
C TYR A 3 -41.83 -34.74 -1.15
N ARG A 4 -41.52 -34.23 0.06
CA ARG A 4 -40.99 -32.88 0.24
C ARG A 4 -39.52 -32.90 -0.12
N VAL A 5 -39.18 -32.32 -1.27
CA VAL A 5 -37.79 -32.01 -1.62
C VAL A 5 -37.39 -30.80 -0.77
N VAL A 6 -36.55 -31.03 0.23
CA VAL A 6 -35.89 -29.95 0.98
C VAL A 6 -34.66 -29.55 0.16
N ALA A 7 -34.75 -28.42 -0.55
CA ALA A 7 -33.60 -27.83 -1.20
C ALA A 7 -32.71 -27.16 -0.15
N THR A 8 -31.56 -27.77 0.15
CA THR A 8 -30.53 -27.17 0.99
C THR A 8 -29.81 -26.08 0.19
N ILE A 9 -30.11 -24.82 0.46
CA ILE A 9 -29.35 -23.68 -0.09
C ILE A 9 -28.02 -23.63 0.66
N LEU A 10 -26.95 -24.11 0.02
CA LEU A 10 -25.57 -23.86 0.48
C LEU A 10 -25.26 -22.38 0.17
N LEU A 11 -25.32 -21.52 1.18
CA LEU A 11 -24.75 -20.17 1.09
C LEU A 11 -23.23 -20.30 1.02
N LEU A 12 -22.67 -20.29 -0.19
CA LEU A 12 -21.25 -19.99 -0.39
C LEU A 12 -21.04 -18.55 0.10
N ALA A 13 -20.48 -18.40 1.31
CA ALA A 13 -19.92 -17.14 1.75
C ALA A 13 -18.75 -16.80 0.82
N ALA A 14 -19.01 -15.97 -0.19
CA ALA A 14 -17.94 -15.34 -0.95
C ALA A 14 -17.09 -14.55 0.06
N LYS A 15 -15.83 -14.95 0.23
CA LYS A 15 -14.85 -14.14 0.97
C LYS A 15 -14.60 -12.89 0.14
N SER A 16 -15.37 -11.84 0.41
CA SER A 16 -15.18 -10.54 -0.20
C SER A 16 -13.95 -9.88 0.41
N ALA A 17 -12.91 -9.63 -0.39
CA ALA A 17 -11.87 -8.72 0.04
C ALA A 17 -12.41 -7.29 -0.07
N ASN A 18 -12.53 -6.60 1.06
CA ASN A 18 -12.68 -5.15 1.04
C ASN A 18 -11.33 -4.61 0.58
N ALA A 19 -11.26 -4.24 -0.68
CA ALA A 19 -10.06 -3.76 -1.33
C ALA A 19 -9.39 -2.59 -0.57
N HIS A 20 -8.23 -2.79 0.07
CA HIS A 20 -7.42 -1.67 0.61
C HIS A 20 -5.96 -2.06 0.82
N SER A 21 -5.06 -1.08 0.90
CA SER A 21 -3.66 -1.34 1.31
C SER A 21 -3.03 -0.07 1.88
N PHE A 22 -1.96 -0.25 2.64
CA PHE A 22 -1.16 0.81 3.26
C PHE A 22 0.22 0.23 3.55
N VAL A 23 1.23 1.09 3.74
CA VAL A 23 2.58 0.63 4.09
C VAL A 23 2.56 0.06 5.50
N GLU A 24 3.05 -1.17 5.66
CA GLU A 24 3.11 -1.84 6.96
C GLU A 24 4.49 -1.77 7.60
N GLN A 25 5.53 -1.68 6.77
CA GLN A 25 6.90 -1.54 7.26
C GLN A 25 7.83 -1.02 6.16
N LEU A 26 8.96 -0.47 6.60
CA LEU A 26 10.08 -0.05 5.78
C LEU A 26 11.34 -0.77 6.23
N THR A 27 12.23 -1.09 5.29
CA THR A 27 13.56 -1.65 5.60
C THR A 27 14.60 -1.18 4.59
N ASN A 28 15.86 -1.10 5.01
CA ASN A 28 16.96 -0.78 4.09
C ASN A 28 17.33 -2.01 3.27
N ILE A 29 17.74 -1.80 2.02
CA ILE A 29 18.19 -2.84 1.10
C ILE A 29 19.70 -2.65 0.88
N ALA A 30 20.48 -3.69 1.19
CA ALA A 30 21.91 -3.73 0.92
C ALA A 30 22.19 -3.92 -0.58
N SER A 31 23.46 -3.75 -0.97
CA SER A 31 23.88 -3.89 -2.37
C SER A 31 23.66 -5.28 -2.97
N ASP A 32 23.60 -6.30 -2.13
CA ASP A 32 23.31 -7.69 -2.51
C ASP A 32 21.80 -8.01 -2.57
N GLY A 33 20.94 -7.01 -2.30
CA GLY A 33 19.48 -7.16 -2.28
C GLY A 33 18.90 -7.66 -0.95
N SER A 34 19.74 -7.94 0.06
CA SER A 34 19.26 -8.36 1.37
C SER A 34 18.66 -7.20 2.16
N TYR A 35 17.66 -7.50 2.99
CA TYR A 35 17.15 -6.54 3.97
C TYR A 35 18.11 -6.42 5.14
N VAL A 36 18.38 -5.18 5.55
CA VAL A 36 19.28 -4.85 6.65
C VAL A 36 18.63 -3.84 7.58
N SER A 37 19.15 -3.71 8.81
CA SER A 37 18.67 -2.82 9.88
C SER A 37 17.28 -3.16 10.44
N CYS A 38 16.87 -2.45 11.50
CA CYS A 38 15.54 -2.56 12.07
C CYS A 38 14.47 -2.02 11.11
N PHE A 39 13.24 -2.50 11.24
CA PHE A 39 12.11 -1.95 10.50
C PHE A 39 11.77 -0.54 10.95
N GLY A 40 11.29 0.27 10.01
CA GLY A 40 10.59 1.51 10.29
C GLY A 40 9.12 1.45 9.90
N TYR A 41 8.33 2.41 10.36
CA TYR A 41 6.88 2.38 10.22
C TYR A 41 6.32 3.77 9.84
N PRO A 42 5.14 3.82 9.17
CA PRO A 42 4.43 5.08 8.93
C PRO A 42 4.08 5.81 10.22
N ARG A 43 3.73 7.09 10.07
CA ARG A 43 3.20 7.87 11.18
C ARG A 43 1.95 7.18 11.76
N ALA A 44 1.80 7.23 13.08
CA ALA A 44 0.66 6.74 13.84
C ALA A 44 0.26 5.29 13.49
N PHE A 45 1.24 4.47 13.11
CA PHE A 45 0.99 3.10 12.66
C PHE A 45 0.34 2.27 13.76
N VAL A 46 -0.69 1.51 13.38
CA VAL A 46 -1.36 0.54 14.25
C VAL A 46 -1.09 -0.85 13.67
N ASP A 47 -0.47 -1.71 14.47
CA ASP A 47 -0.14 -3.06 14.02
C ASP A 47 -1.34 -4.01 14.06
N LYS A 48 -1.39 -4.93 13.10
CA LYS A 48 -2.44 -5.95 12.98
C LYS A 48 -2.48 -6.93 14.15
N SER A 49 -1.35 -7.13 14.85
CA SER A 49 -1.26 -8.06 15.98
C SER A 49 -1.45 -7.39 17.34
N ALA A 50 -1.51 -6.05 17.40
CA ALA A 50 -1.57 -5.31 18.66
C ALA A 50 -2.95 -5.35 19.35
N ASP A 51 -4.03 -5.66 18.63
CA ASP A 51 -5.39 -5.75 19.17
C ASP A 51 -6.11 -6.99 18.62
N ALA A 52 -6.87 -7.69 19.47
CA ALA A 52 -7.78 -8.77 19.06
C ALA A 52 -8.88 -8.28 18.09
N LYS A 53 -9.05 -6.96 17.95
CA LYS A 53 -9.94 -6.30 16.99
C LYS A 53 -9.20 -5.20 16.22
N PHE A 54 -8.12 -5.56 15.53
CA PHE A 54 -7.42 -4.65 14.63
C PHE A 54 -8.39 -3.80 13.78
N ASP A 55 -8.33 -2.48 13.95
CA ASP A 55 -9.07 -1.53 13.13
C ASP A 55 -8.21 -1.09 11.94
N GLN A 56 -8.50 -1.66 10.77
CA GLN A 56 -7.86 -1.30 9.52
C GLN A 56 -7.99 0.20 9.18
N GLU A 57 -9.05 0.87 9.65
CA GLU A 57 -9.28 2.30 9.37
C GLU A 57 -8.26 3.18 10.07
N ALA A 58 -7.57 2.68 11.10
CA ALA A 58 -6.49 3.41 11.76
C ALA A 58 -5.28 3.67 10.85
N ASN A 59 -5.08 2.83 9.82
CA ASN A 59 -3.99 2.98 8.85
C ASN A 59 -4.50 3.31 7.43
N LYS A 60 -5.69 2.82 7.07
CA LYS A 60 -6.26 2.97 5.73
C LYS A 60 -6.69 4.41 5.48
N TRP A 61 -6.16 5.00 4.41
CA TRP A 61 -6.65 6.27 3.90
C TRP A 61 -7.07 6.16 2.44
N LEU A 62 -8.38 6.17 2.19
CA LEU A 62 -8.98 6.06 0.86
C LEU A 62 -9.35 7.45 0.31
N LEU A 63 -8.95 7.74 -0.92
CA LEU A 63 -9.27 8.97 -1.63
C LEU A 63 -9.83 8.67 -3.05
N PRO A 64 -10.87 9.38 -3.52
CA PRO A 64 -11.76 10.23 -2.72
C PRO A 64 -12.51 9.40 -1.65
N PRO A 65 -13.01 10.02 -0.56
CA PRO A 65 -13.72 9.32 0.50
C PRO A 65 -14.92 8.53 -0.03
N ALA A 66 -15.12 7.33 0.52
CA ALA A 66 -16.24 6.47 0.15
C ALA A 66 -17.59 7.20 0.34
N GLY A 67 -18.49 7.05 -0.64
CA GLY A 67 -19.79 7.72 -0.65
C GLY A 67 -19.78 9.18 -1.13
N GLY A 68 -18.59 9.74 -1.43
CA GLY A 68 -18.43 11.05 -2.06
C GLY A 68 -18.41 11.01 -3.60
N PRO A 69 -18.10 12.15 -4.24
CA PRO A 69 -17.86 12.23 -5.69
C PRO A 69 -16.78 11.24 -6.15
N PRO A 70 -16.87 10.69 -7.38
CA PRO A 70 -16.02 9.60 -7.85
C PRO A 70 -14.60 10.01 -8.23
N PHE A 71 -14.28 11.31 -8.20
CA PHE A 71 -12.97 11.84 -8.59
C PHE A 71 -12.37 12.69 -7.48
N ILE A 72 -11.03 12.67 -7.40
CA ILE A 72 -10.31 13.54 -6.47
C ILE A 72 -10.48 15.02 -6.86
N ASN A 73 -10.19 15.89 -5.91
CA ASN A 73 -10.22 17.34 -6.07
C ASN A 73 -9.17 17.96 -5.12
N GLU A 74 -9.02 19.27 -5.21
CA GLU A 74 -8.00 20.04 -4.48
C GLU A 74 -8.12 20.03 -2.95
N THR A 75 -9.26 19.63 -2.37
CA THR A 75 -9.44 19.59 -0.91
C THR A 75 -9.09 18.24 -0.30
N HIS A 76 -8.83 17.22 -1.12
CA HIS A 76 -8.48 15.89 -0.64
C HIS A 76 -7.06 15.88 -0.06
N LEU A 77 -6.99 15.85 1.27
CA LEU A 77 -5.74 15.76 2.01
C LEU A 77 -5.03 14.43 1.73
N LEU A 78 -3.73 14.53 1.50
CA LEU A 78 -2.88 13.40 1.15
C LEU A 78 -2.74 12.41 2.30
N CYS A 79 -2.54 12.90 3.51
CA CYS A 79 -2.28 12.09 4.69
C CYS A 79 -3.57 11.79 5.45
N HIS A 80 -3.65 10.58 6.00
CA HIS A 80 -4.63 10.23 7.03
C HIS A 80 -4.62 11.30 8.14
N PRO A 81 -5.76 11.64 8.78
CA PRO A 81 -5.84 12.64 9.85
C PRO A 81 -4.82 12.43 10.98
N SER A 82 -4.54 11.18 11.35
CA SER A 82 -3.50 10.84 12.35
C SER A 82 -2.05 10.97 11.85
N GLN A 83 -1.84 11.14 10.54
CA GLN A 83 -0.55 11.13 9.86
C GLN A 83 -0.17 12.50 9.23
N GLN A 84 -0.99 13.55 9.38
CA GLN A 84 -0.69 14.87 8.80
C GLN A 84 0.58 15.50 9.38
N VAL A 85 0.87 15.25 10.65
CA VAL A 85 2.08 15.69 11.34
C VAL A 85 2.93 14.50 11.78
N PRO A 86 4.25 14.68 12.00
CA PRO A 86 5.07 13.62 12.58
C PRO A 86 4.52 13.16 13.94
N ASN A 87 4.12 11.90 14.02
CA ASN A 87 3.47 11.32 15.21
C ASN A 87 3.76 9.83 15.25
N GLN A 88 4.88 9.38 15.83
CA GLN A 88 5.18 7.94 15.88
C GLN A 88 4.47 7.24 17.04
N ALA A 89 3.98 6.04 16.78
CA ALA A 89 3.19 5.27 17.74
C ALA A 89 4.08 4.32 18.54
N GLY A 90 4.22 4.56 19.86
CA GLY A 90 4.82 3.60 20.79
C GLY A 90 6.17 3.02 20.32
N SER A 91 6.22 1.71 20.12
CA SER A 91 7.42 0.96 19.66
C SER A 91 7.67 1.03 18.14
N PHE A 92 6.76 1.60 17.36
CA PHE A 92 6.87 1.70 15.91
C PHE A 92 7.71 2.93 15.54
N SER A 93 9.02 2.70 15.41
CA SER A 93 10.01 3.74 15.17
C SER A 93 10.08 4.14 13.68
N ARG A 94 10.65 5.31 13.40
CA ARG A 94 11.06 5.67 12.03
C ARG A 94 12.20 4.77 11.57
N LEU A 95 12.28 4.53 10.26
CA LEU A 95 13.43 3.84 9.70
C LEU A 95 14.67 4.75 9.82
N GLN A 96 15.75 4.22 10.39
CA GLN A 96 17.06 4.86 10.30
C GLN A 96 17.70 4.50 8.96
N THR A 97 18.14 5.49 8.21
CA THR A 97 18.67 5.31 6.85
C THR A 97 19.72 6.37 6.53
N ARG A 98 20.34 6.29 5.36
CA ARG A 98 21.40 7.21 4.93
C ARG A 98 21.09 7.84 3.57
N PRO A 99 21.66 9.01 3.23
CA PRO A 99 21.57 9.56 1.89
C PRO A 99 21.96 8.53 0.83
N GLY A 100 21.19 8.44 -0.26
CA GLY A 100 21.47 7.49 -1.36
C GLY A 100 21.04 6.03 -1.10
N SER A 101 20.58 5.68 0.10
CA SER A 101 20.20 4.31 0.44
C SER A 101 19.00 3.82 -0.38
N MET A 102 18.97 2.52 -0.65
CA MET A 102 17.77 1.85 -1.16
C MET A 102 16.93 1.40 0.04
N ILE A 103 15.62 1.65 -0.01
CA ILE A 103 14.67 1.19 1.00
C ILE A 103 13.50 0.49 0.31
N ALA A 104 12.97 -0.55 0.95
CA ALA A 104 11.73 -1.22 0.55
C ALA A 104 10.58 -0.67 1.39
N LEU A 105 9.50 -0.21 0.74
CA LEU A 105 8.22 0.07 1.38
C LEU A 105 7.33 -1.15 1.15
N ARG A 106 6.95 -1.85 2.23
CA ARG A 106 6.32 -3.17 2.17
C ARG A 106 4.88 -3.11 2.66
N TYR A 107 3.98 -3.80 1.97
CA TYR A 107 2.52 -3.73 2.20
C TYR A 107 1.83 -5.04 1.80
N ALA A 108 0.74 -5.39 2.49
CA ALA A 108 -0.05 -6.56 2.13
C ALA A 108 -0.82 -6.32 0.82
N GLU A 109 -0.93 -7.39 0.01
CA GLU A 109 -1.64 -7.31 -1.26
C GLU A 109 -3.16 -7.28 -1.12
N ASN A 110 -3.71 -7.85 -0.04
CA ASN A 110 -5.11 -7.76 0.36
C ASN A 110 -6.09 -8.13 -0.77
N GLY A 111 -5.74 -9.15 -1.54
CA GLY A 111 -6.48 -9.63 -2.69
C GLY A 111 -6.33 -8.83 -3.98
N HIS A 112 -5.43 -7.84 -4.08
CA HIS A 112 -5.27 -7.03 -5.30
C HIS A 112 -4.39 -7.66 -6.36
N VAL A 113 -3.69 -8.72 -5.96
CA VAL A 113 -2.60 -9.30 -6.73
C VAL A 113 -2.88 -10.76 -7.01
N THR A 114 -3.18 -11.54 -5.97
CA THR A 114 -3.49 -12.96 -6.12
C THR A 114 -4.93 -13.16 -6.60
N MET A 115 -5.87 -12.27 -6.24
CA MET A 115 -7.27 -12.33 -6.68
C MET A 115 -7.59 -11.29 -7.77
N PRO A 116 -7.80 -11.70 -9.03
CA PRO A 116 -8.21 -10.77 -10.09
C PRO A 116 -9.44 -9.94 -9.68
N GLY A 117 -9.35 -8.62 -9.79
CA GLY A 117 -10.45 -7.71 -9.45
C GLY A 117 -10.88 -7.74 -7.97
N GLY A 118 -9.98 -8.10 -7.04
CA GLY A 118 -10.26 -8.12 -5.61
C GLY A 118 -11.25 -9.21 -5.17
N GLY A 119 -11.41 -10.27 -5.97
CA GLY A 119 -12.39 -11.34 -5.71
C GLY A 119 -13.86 -10.92 -5.93
N LEU A 120 -14.11 -9.69 -6.39
CA LEU A 120 -15.44 -9.13 -6.63
C LEU A 120 -15.79 -9.05 -8.13
N ASN A 121 -14.98 -9.65 -9.01
CA ASN A 121 -15.09 -9.53 -10.46
C ASN A 121 -15.16 -8.06 -10.93
N LEU A 122 -14.41 -7.17 -10.27
CA LEU A 122 -14.36 -5.76 -10.65
C LEU A 122 -13.78 -5.62 -12.06
N VAL A 123 -14.54 -5.00 -12.95
CA VAL A 123 -14.14 -4.72 -14.32
C VAL A 123 -13.47 -3.35 -14.38
N GLY A 124 -12.51 -3.17 -15.29
CA GLY A 124 -11.84 -1.88 -15.51
C GLY A 124 -10.75 -1.54 -14.50
N LYS A 125 -10.37 -2.49 -13.62
CA LYS A 125 -9.23 -2.31 -12.72
C LYS A 125 -7.91 -2.41 -13.49
N PRO A 126 -6.87 -1.66 -13.08
CA PRO A 126 -5.59 -1.64 -13.77
C PRO A 126 -4.88 -2.99 -13.67
N LYS A 127 -4.06 -3.29 -14.68
CA LYS A 127 -3.15 -4.43 -14.65
C LYS A 127 -2.14 -4.27 -13.51
N LYS A 128 -1.59 -5.39 -13.02
CA LYS A 128 -0.52 -5.40 -12.00
C LYS A 128 -0.88 -4.63 -10.72
N GLY A 129 -2.16 -4.64 -10.35
CA GLY A 129 -2.65 -3.95 -9.15
C GLY A 129 -2.57 -2.43 -9.23
N GLY A 130 -2.29 -1.82 -10.38
CA GLY A 130 -2.11 -0.36 -10.50
C GLY A 130 -0.70 0.10 -10.15
N THR A 131 -0.53 1.41 -9.98
CA THR A 131 0.79 2.04 -9.84
C THR A 131 0.94 2.63 -8.44
N VAL A 132 2.05 2.32 -7.79
CA VAL A 132 2.53 3.00 -6.60
C VAL A 132 3.51 4.09 -7.01
N PHE A 133 3.22 5.31 -6.60
CA PHE A 133 4.13 6.44 -6.63
C PHE A 133 4.70 6.67 -5.24
N VAL A 134 6.00 6.88 -5.15
CA VAL A 134 6.64 7.36 -3.91
C VAL A 134 7.19 8.73 -4.16
N PHE A 135 6.69 9.70 -3.42
CA PHE A 135 7.18 11.07 -3.41
C PHE A 135 7.99 11.32 -2.14
N GLY A 136 8.85 12.33 -2.16
CA GLY A 136 9.56 12.73 -0.96
C GLY A 136 9.86 14.22 -0.87
N THR A 137 9.93 14.71 0.36
CA THR A 137 10.13 16.13 0.68
C THR A 137 10.95 16.31 1.95
N LYS A 138 11.70 17.43 2.00
CA LYS A 138 12.38 17.93 3.21
C LYS A 138 11.47 18.88 4.02
N GLN A 139 10.31 19.27 3.49
CA GLN A 139 9.43 20.31 4.01
C GLN A 139 7.97 19.84 4.02
N PRO A 140 7.64 18.75 4.76
CA PRO A 140 6.27 18.25 4.82
C PRO A 140 5.32 19.29 5.44
N ARG A 141 4.07 19.32 4.97
CA ARG A 141 3.03 20.22 5.48
C ARG A 141 1.82 19.42 5.99
N PRO A 142 1.16 19.83 7.09
CA PRO A 142 -0.01 19.11 7.60
C PRO A 142 -1.20 19.06 6.62
N GLY A 143 -1.40 20.14 5.86
CA GLY A 143 -2.46 20.27 4.86
C GLY A 143 -2.05 19.89 3.45
N GLU A 144 -1.04 19.02 3.28
CA GLU A 144 -0.61 18.58 1.96
C GLU A 144 -1.75 17.85 1.23
N THR A 145 -1.95 18.15 -0.05
CA THR A 145 -3.07 17.59 -0.83
C THR A 145 -2.57 16.55 -1.83
N LEU A 146 -3.41 15.55 -2.11
CA LEU A 146 -3.06 14.51 -3.08
C LEU A 146 -2.77 15.13 -4.45
N GLN A 147 -3.60 16.08 -4.89
CA GLN A 147 -3.45 16.73 -6.19
C GLN A 147 -2.12 17.50 -6.29
N ASN A 148 -1.71 18.25 -5.26
CA ASN A 148 -0.43 18.97 -5.28
C ASN A 148 0.75 18.01 -5.44
N VAL A 149 0.81 16.95 -4.62
CA VAL A 149 1.91 15.98 -4.66
C VAL A 149 1.95 15.21 -5.99
N MET A 150 0.80 14.88 -6.57
CA MET A 150 0.74 14.22 -7.88
C MET A 150 1.28 15.09 -9.03
N HIS A 151 1.45 16.40 -8.83
CA HIS A 151 2.11 17.28 -9.79
C HIS A 151 3.64 17.34 -9.63
N TRP A 152 4.21 16.77 -8.57
CA TRP A 152 5.66 16.77 -8.38
C TRP A 152 6.37 15.88 -9.40
N THR A 153 7.42 16.42 -10.00
CA THR A 153 8.25 15.73 -11.00
C THR A 153 9.54 15.20 -10.39
N ARG A 154 10.22 14.28 -11.09
CA ARG A 154 11.48 13.69 -10.61
C ARG A 154 12.60 14.71 -10.39
N ASP A 155 12.62 15.77 -11.19
CA ASP A 155 13.58 16.88 -11.08
C ASP A 155 13.21 17.92 -10.02
N GLY A 156 12.08 17.73 -9.31
CA GLY A 156 11.61 18.62 -8.25
C GLY A 156 11.06 19.96 -8.71
N LYS A 157 10.74 20.10 -10.01
CA LYS A 157 10.25 21.37 -10.59
C LYS A 157 8.74 21.45 -10.76
N GLY A 158 8.05 20.32 -10.68
CA GLY A 158 6.59 20.22 -10.80
C GLY A 158 5.83 20.56 -9.52
N GLY A 159 4.55 20.87 -9.66
CA GLY A 159 3.69 21.33 -8.58
C GLY A 159 4.24 22.61 -7.92
N ASP A 160 4.18 22.66 -6.60
CA ASP A 160 4.70 23.78 -5.79
C ASP A 160 6.21 23.69 -5.48
N GLN A 161 6.93 22.75 -6.11
CA GLN A 161 8.38 22.56 -5.96
C GLN A 161 8.84 22.24 -4.53
N SER A 162 7.92 21.84 -3.66
CA SER A 162 8.25 21.49 -2.28
C SER A 162 8.72 20.04 -2.12
N GLY A 163 8.65 19.22 -3.17
CA GLY A 163 9.15 17.85 -3.19
C GLY A 163 9.38 17.32 -4.59
N ARG A 164 9.55 16.00 -4.70
CA ARG A 164 9.83 15.30 -5.97
C ARG A 164 9.26 13.89 -5.99
N LEU A 165 8.98 13.40 -7.20
CA LEU A 165 8.72 11.99 -7.45
C LEU A 165 10.04 11.20 -7.34
N LEU A 166 10.09 10.19 -6.47
CA LEU A 166 11.27 9.35 -6.29
C LEU A 166 11.19 8.07 -7.11
N THR A 167 10.02 7.42 -7.16
CA THR A 167 9.81 6.24 -7.98
C THR A 167 8.34 6.03 -8.34
N ALA A 168 8.10 5.26 -9.39
CA ALA A 168 6.79 4.80 -9.80
C ALA A 168 6.91 3.34 -10.23
N GLN A 169 6.24 2.43 -9.53
CA GLN A 169 6.32 0.97 -9.71
C GLN A 169 4.92 0.36 -9.69
N ASN A 170 4.78 -0.86 -10.21
CA ASN A 170 3.52 -1.58 -10.07
C ASN A 170 3.28 -1.92 -8.59
N PHE A 171 2.02 -1.94 -8.17
CA PHE A 171 1.65 -2.44 -6.84
C PHE A 171 1.97 -3.93 -6.71
N ASP A 172 1.63 -4.71 -7.75
CA ASP A 172 2.01 -6.11 -7.91
C ASP A 172 3.48 -6.23 -8.31
N ASP A 173 4.29 -6.77 -7.41
CA ASP A 173 5.71 -7.03 -7.62
C ASP A 173 6.01 -8.43 -8.21
N ASP A 174 4.96 -9.14 -8.64
CA ASP A 174 4.95 -10.50 -9.18
C ASP A 174 5.40 -11.61 -8.21
N ARG A 175 5.69 -11.29 -6.95
CA ARG A 175 6.18 -12.26 -5.96
C ARG A 175 5.24 -12.39 -4.77
N CYS A 176 4.67 -11.28 -4.31
CA CYS A 176 3.88 -11.22 -3.08
C CYS A 176 2.61 -12.09 -3.11
N TYR A 177 2.20 -12.53 -1.92
CA TYR A 177 1.00 -13.32 -1.67
C TYR A 177 0.58 -13.27 -0.20
N GLN A 178 -0.69 -13.55 0.07
CA GLN A 178 -1.22 -13.81 1.40
C GLN A 178 -1.61 -15.29 1.59
N LEU A 179 -1.62 -15.76 2.84
CA LEU A 179 -1.83 -17.18 3.17
C LEU A 179 -3.31 -17.56 3.26
N SER A 180 -4.21 -16.58 3.45
CA SER A 180 -5.67 -16.82 3.43
C SER A 180 -6.19 -17.29 2.06
N ASP A 181 -5.33 -17.24 1.04
CA ASP A 181 -5.65 -17.35 -0.37
C ASP A 181 -5.34 -18.73 -0.95
N ASP A 182 -5.26 -19.75 -0.12
CA ASP A 182 -4.98 -21.14 -0.50
C ASP A 182 -6.09 -21.80 -1.33
N SER A 183 -7.11 -21.07 -1.74
CA SER A 183 -8.05 -21.49 -2.80
C SER A 183 -7.73 -20.87 -4.16
N ILE A 184 -6.83 -19.87 -4.23
CA ILE A 184 -6.56 -19.06 -5.41
C ILE A 184 -5.28 -19.55 -6.11
N VAL A 185 -5.43 -19.91 -7.39
CA VAL A 185 -4.37 -20.55 -8.19
C VAL A 185 -3.10 -19.68 -8.26
N LEU A 186 -3.25 -18.37 -8.42
CA LEU A 186 -2.10 -17.46 -8.52
C LEU A 186 -1.34 -17.33 -7.20
N GLY A 187 -2.04 -17.23 -6.07
CA GLY A 187 -1.43 -17.21 -4.74
C GLY A 187 -0.60 -18.48 -4.48
N LYS A 188 -1.17 -19.65 -4.79
CA LYS A 188 -0.44 -20.94 -4.72
C LYS A 188 0.82 -20.97 -5.59
N ALA A 189 0.69 -20.51 -6.84
CA ALA A 189 1.83 -20.50 -7.76
C ALA A 189 2.98 -19.62 -7.24
N ARG A 190 2.65 -18.44 -6.70
CA ARG A 190 3.64 -17.53 -6.11
C ARG A 190 4.32 -18.09 -4.87
N ARG A 191 3.55 -18.72 -3.97
CA ARG A 191 4.10 -19.43 -2.79
C ARG A 191 5.14 -20.48 -3.17
N LEU A 192 4.86 -21.25 -4.22
CA LEU A 192 5.79 -22.26 -4.72
C LEU A 192 7.04 -21.65 -5.38
N GLN A 193 6.86 -20.54 -6.10
CA GLN A 193 7.96 -19.86 -6.80
C GLN A 193 8.85 -19.04 -5.87
N THR A 194 8.27 -18.40 -4.85
CA THR A 194 8.96 -17.54 -3.89
C THR A 194 8.55 -17.90 -2.44
N PRO A 195 9.00 -19.05 -1.92
CA PRO A 195 8.66 -19.45 -0.56
C PRO A 195 9.17 -18.44 0.48
N ASN A 196 8.42 -18.21 1.55
CA ASN A 196 8.80 -17.31 2.64
C ASN A 196 8.69 -18.02 4.00
N PRO A 197 9.56 -19.00 4.29
CA PRO A 197 9.52 -19.76 5.53
C PRO A 197 9.93 -18.92 6.74
N ILE A 198 9.40 -19.24 7.92
CA ILE A 198 9.89 -18.70 9.19
C ILE A 198 11.32 -19.20 9.42
N PRO A 199 12.30 -18.32 9.63
CA PRO A 199 13.65 -18.72 9.98
C PRO A 199 13.66 -19.66 11.21
N GLY A 200 14.28 -20.83 11.05
CA GLY A 200 14.37 -21.83 12.12
C GLY A 200 13.14 -22.71 12.32
N GLN A 201 12.08 -22.59 11.49
CA GLN A 201 10.91 -23.47 11.55
C GLN A 201 10.67 -24.15 10.19
N PRO A 202 11.28 -25.32 9.93
CA PRO A 202 11.10 -26.05 8.68
C PRO A 202 9.63 -26.38 8.40
N GLY A 203 9.19 -26.17 7.15
CA GLY A 203 7.80 -26.44 6.73
C GLY A 203 6.78 -25.37 7.14
N SER A 204 7.23 -24.30 7.80
CA SER A 204 6.42 -23.10 8.01
C SER A 204 6.32 -22.27 6.74
N ASP A 205 5.34 -21.38 6.70
CA ASP A 205 5.18 -20.40 5.65
C ASP A 205 4.63 -19.09 6.22
N HIS A 206 4.99 -17.98 5.62
CA HIS A 206 4.52 -16.64 5.95
C HIS A 206 4.09 -15.89 4.69
N GLU A 207 3.17 -14.94 4.86
CA GLU A 207 2.81 -14.03 3.78
C GLU A 207 4.05 -13.28 3.28
N LEU A 208 4.15 -13.13 1.96
CA LEU A 208 5.18 -12.31 1.36
C LEU A 208 4.55 -10.97 0.98
N PHE A 209 4.96 -9.91 1.67
CA PHE A 209 4.55 -8.54 1.35
C PHE A 209 4.94 -8.16 -0.07
N CYS A 210 4.08 -7.41 -0.75
CA CYS A 210 4.52 -6.66 -1.93
C CYS A 210 5.43 -5.54 -1.49
N GLU A 211 6.25 -5.04 -2.40
CA GLU A 211 7.12 -3.91 -2.11
C GLU A 211 7.25 -2.94 -3.28
N THR A 212 7.48 -1.67 -2.91
CA THR A 212 7.99 -0.65 -3.81
C THR A 212 9.34 -0.18 -3.29
N ASN A 213 10.38 -0.33 -4.12
CA ASN A 213 11.75 0.00 -3.72
C ASN A 213 12.10 1.43 -4.14
N VAL A 214 12.56 2.26 -3.20
CA VAL A 214 12.90 3.66 -3.50
C VAL A 214 14.34 3.96 -3.11
N ARG A 215 15.03 4.70 -3.98
CA ARG A 215 16.34 5.27 -3.66
C ARG A 215 16.13 6.63 -3.01
N LEU A 216 16.64 6.79 -1.79
CA LEU A 216 16.67 8.10 -1.17
C LEU A 216 17.65 9.01 -1.91
N PRO A 217 17.33 10.29 -2.05
CA PRO A 217 18.23 11.22 -2.71
C PRO A 217 19.55 11.37 -1.95
N GLY A 218 20.65 11.57 -2.67
CA GLY A 218 21.98 11.76 -2.07
C GLY A 218 22.16 13.12 -1.38
N ASP A 219 21.29 14.10 -1.69
CA ASP A 219 21.37 15.48 -1.20
C ASP A 219 20.51 15.74 0.05
N ILE A 220 19.95 14.69 0.69
CA ILE A 220 19.18 14.85 1.93
C ILE A 220 20.13 15.14 3.11
N THR A 221 19.68 15.99 4.03
CA THR A 221 20.50 16.49 5.14
C THR A 221 20.52 15.46 6.28
N VAL A 222 21.72 15.01 6.67
CA VAL A 222 21.91 14.15 7.85
C VAL A 222 21.47 14.90 9.10
N GLY A 223 20.80 14.18 10.02
CA GLY A 223 20.24 14.73 11.26
C GLY A 223 18.88 15.41 11.10
N GLN A 224 18.32 15.44 9.88
CA GLN A 224 16.97 15.92 9.62
C GLN A 224 16.11 14.78 9.05
N PRO A 225 14.86 14.60 9.50
CA PRO A 225 13.97 13.63 8.91
C PRO A 225 13.68 13.94 7.44
N TYR A 226 13.45 12.88 6.66
CA TYR A 226 12.95 13.00 5.30
C TYR A 226 11.56 12.35 5.21
N THR A 227 10.59 13.06 4.64
CA THR A 227 9.23 12.55 4.53
C THR A 227 9.04 11.85 3.19
N LEU A 228 8.40 10.68 3.23
CA LEU A 228 7.96 9.92 2.09
C LEU A 228 6.43 9.85 2.07
N TYR A 229 5.87 10.00 0.87
CA TYR A 229 4.46 9.77 0.62
C TYR A 229 4.33 8.58 -0.33
N TRP A 230 3.81 7.48 0.20
CA TRP A 230 3.41 6.34 -0.61
C TRP A 230 1.99 6.59 -1.10
N VAL A 231 1.79 6.59 -2.41
CA VAL A 231 0.51 6.86 -3.08
C VAL A 231 0.24 5.74 -4.07
N TRP A 232 -0.69 4.87 -3.73
CA TRP A 232 -1.15 3.81 -4.60
C TRP A 232 -2.38 4.25 -5.39
N GLN A 233 -2.27 4.24 -6.71
CA GLN A 233 -3.35 4.56 -7.65
C GLN A 233 -3.97 3.26 -8.20
N TRP A 234 -5.24 3.01 -7.87
CA TRP A 234 -6.00 1.82 -8.27
C TRP A 234 -7.39 2.12 -8.86
N PRO A 235 -7.48 2.99 -9.89
CA PRO A 235 -8.74 3.51 -10.41
C PRO A 235 -9.60 2.44 -11.06
N THR A 236 -10.83 2.80 -11.40
CA THR A 236 -11.69 1.99 -12.27
C THR A 236 -11.90 2.71 -13.58
N ALA A 237 -11.57 2.07 -14.70
CA ALA A 237 -11.78 2.63 -16.02
C ALA A 237 -13.28 2.78 -16.35
N PRO A 238 -13.66 3.76 -17.18
CA PRO A 238 -15.02 3.91 -17.71
C PRO A 238 -15.57 2.61 -18.30
N GLN A 239 -16.84 2.33 -18.01
CA GLN A 239 -17.57 1.16 -18.50
C GLN A 239 -18.71 1.61 -19.41
N GLN A 240 -18.93 0.91 -20.53
CA GLN A 240 -19.95 1.36 -21.52
C GLN A 240 -21.39 1.05 -21.10
N GLU A 241 -21.61 -0.06 -20.40
CA GLU A 241 -22.98 -0.61 -20.15
C GLU A 241 -23.27 -0.88 -18.67
N ARG A 242 -22.33 -0.58 -17.77
CA ARG A 242 -22.43 -0.82 -16.33
C ARG A 242 -21.76 0.30 -15.56
N GLU A 243 -22.14 0.53 -14.31
CA GLU A 243 -21.43 1.48 -13.46
C GLU A 243 -20.02 0.96 -13.08
N PRO A 244 -19.00 1.84 -12.94
CA PRO A 244 -19.07 3.28 -13.15
C PRO A 244 -18.94 3.68 -14.63
N LEU A 245 -19.94 4.38 -15.17
CA LEU A 245 -19.97 4.75 -16.60
C LEU A 245 -18.80 5.66 -16.99
N HIS A 246 -18.38 6.53 -16.08
CA HIS A 246 -17.29 7.50 -16.28
C HIS A 246 -15.98 7.07 -15.62
N GLY A 247 -15.93 5.87 -15.06
CA GLY A 247 -14.84 5.44 -14.22
C GLY A 247 -14.87 6.12 -12.86
N LYS A 248 -13.86 5.84 -12.04
CA LYS A 248 -13.64 6.51 -10.76
C LYS A 248 -12.19 6.46 -10.37
N ASP A 249 -11.78 7.48 -9.63
CA ASP A 249 -10.53 7.48 -8.89
C ASP A 249 -10.62 6.56 -7.68
N GLU A 250 -9.47 6.01 -7.31
CA GLU A 250 -9.32 5.24 -6.08
C GLU A 250 -7.83 5.25 -5.74
N TYR A 251 -7.49 5.90 -4.63
CA TYR A 251 -6.13 6.04 -4.13
C TYR A 251 -6.06 5.61 -2.68
N TYR A 252 -4.95 4.97 -2.34
CA TYR A 252 -4.57 4.70 -0.95
C TYR A 252 -3.23 5.36 -0.65
N THR A 253 -3.08 5.90 0.54
CA THR A 253 -1.84 6.61 0.89
C THR A 253 -1.29 6.22 2.26
N SER A 254 0.00 6.44 2.44
CA SER A 254 0.67 6.38 3.74
C SER A 254 1.72 7.48 3.82
N CYS A 255 1.70 8.24 4.92
CA CYS A 255 2.67 9.30 5.18
C CYS A 255 3.70 8.86 6.22
N ILE A 256 4.97 8.93 5.84
CA ILE A 256 6.07 8.26 6.53
C ILE A 256 7.21 9.24 6.72
N ASP A 257 7.86 9.21 7.88
CA ASP A 257 9.13 9.90 8.11
C ASP A 257 10.24 8.88 8.30
N VAL A 258 11.41 9.15 7.72
CA VAL A 258 12.64 8.39 7.95
C VAL A 258 13.69 9.29 8.59
N ASP A 259 14.49 8.75 9.51
CA ASP A 259 15.58 9.48 10.14
C ASP A 259 16.86 9.27 9.33
N VAL A 260 17.43 10.35 8.83
CA VAL A 260 18.66 10.34 8.04
C VAL A 260 19.86 10.46 8.98
N VAL A 261 20.63 9.39 9.12
CA VAL A 261 21.75 9.26 10.09
C VAL A 261 23.08 8.94 9.42
#